data_AF-A0A8E3APU2-F1
#
_entry.id   AF-A0A8E3APU2-F1
#
_cell.length_a   1.000
_cell.length_b   1.000
_cell.length_c   1.000
_cell.angle_alpha   90.00
_cell.angle_beta   90.00
_cell.angle_gamma   90.00
#
_symmetry.space_group_name_H-M   'P 1'
#
loop_
_entity.id
_entity.type
_entity.pdbx_description
1 polymer ?
#
loop_
_entity_poly.entity_id
_entity_poly.type
_entity_poly.pdbx_seq_one_letter_code
_entity_poly.pdbx_strand_id
1 'polypeptide(L)'
;MKSIHNDVVLGTGVAVLAALGIHRALGFGADARVFPLLVLVPAVLLGLVIAVRGHLKQRRTGETPDFFASPGRFALVAGGTALALIGLRYLGFLTTSAVTIPVLAVALGYRRPLPILATTAGFLAMVYIVFIQILSRPLPAEIWTRLGGS
;
A
#
# COMPACT_ATOMS: atom_id res chain seq x y z
N MET A 1 16.48 26.90 1.75
CA MET A 1 16.11 26.00 0.63
C MET A 1 14.68 25.54 0.86
N LYS A 2 13.76 25.85 -0.07
CA LYS A 2 12.32 25.55 0.06
C LYS A 2 12.10 24.04 0.04
N SER A 3 11.60 23.47 1.13
CA SER A 3 11.26 22.05 1.27
C SER A 3 10.27 21.66 0.17
N ILE A 4 10.68 20.72 -0.69
CA ILE A 4 9.83 20.17 -1.74
C ILE A 4 8.85 19.19 -1.09
N HIS A 5 7.58 19.38 -1.42
CA HIS A 5 6.39 18.60 -1.14
C HIS A 5 6.59 17.08 -1.22
N ASN A 6 7.04 16.45 -0.13
CA ASN A 6 7.29 15.01 -0.07
C ASN A 6 6.09 14.18 -0.53
N ASP A 7 4.85 14.55 -0.16
CA ASP A 7 3.65 13.81 -0.59
C ASP A 7 3.42 13.89 -2.10
N VAL A 8 3.72 15.03 -2.72
CA VAL A 8 3.62 15.20 -4.18
C VAL A 8 4.73 14.40 -4.84
N VAL A 9 5.98 14.52 -4.39
CA VAL A 9 7.11 13.77 -4.96
C VAL A 9 6.89 12.27 -4.84
N LEU A 10 6.45 11.78 -3.67
CA LEU A 10 6.17 10.37 -3.43
C LEU A 10 4.97 9.89 -4.26
N GLY A 11 3.85 10.62 -4.27
CA GLY A 11 2.67 10.27 -5.06
C GLY A 11 2.95 10.23 -6.56
N THR A 12 3.65 11.25 -7.07
CA THR A 12 4.04 11.32 -8.48
C THR A 12 5.07 10.26 -8.83
N GLY A 13 6.05 10.01 -7.95
CA GLY A 13 7.05 8.95 -8.11
C GLY A 13 6.42 7.56 -8.19
N VAL A 14 5.50 7.24 -7.26
CA VAL A 14 4.73 5.99 -7.29
C VAL A 14 3.92 5.87 -8.59
N ALA A 15 3.22 6.93 -9.00
CA ALA A 15 2.43 6.92 -10.23
C ALA A 15 3.30 6.70 -11.48
N VAL A 16 4.45 7.37 -11.58
CA VAL A 16 5.38 7.21 -12.70
C VAL A 16 5.98 5.81 -12.72
N LEU A 17 6.49 5.31 -11.60
CA LEU A 17 7.08 3.98 -11.52
C LEU A 17 6.05 2.89 -11.83
N ALA A 18 4.82 3.03 -11.32
CA ALA A 18 3.75 2.09 -11.60
C ALA A 18 3.31 2.15 -13.07
N ALA A 19 3.23 3.34 -13.68
CA ALA A 19 2.94 3.50 -15.11
C ALA A 19 4.03 2.89 -16.01
N LEU A 20 5.31 3.05 -15.64
CA LEU A 20 6.43 2.39 -16.31
C LEU A 20 6.33 0.87 -16.16
N GLY A 21 5.96 0.38 -14.98
CA GLY A 21 5.70 -1.04 -14.74
C GLY A 21 4.57 -1.57 -15.63
N ILE A 22 3.48 -0.82 -15.79
CA ILE A 22 2.37 -1.16 -16.71
C ILE A 22 2.89 -1.26 -18.13
N HIS A 23 3.68 -0.27 -18.57
CA HIS A 23 4.25 -0.27 -19.92
C HIS A 23 5.11 -1.53 -20.17
N ARG A 24 5.86 -2.00 -19.17
CA ARG A 24 6.59 -3.28 -19.24
C ARG A 24 5.67 -4.49 -19.23
N ALA A 25 4.62 -4.48 -18.39
CA ALA A 25 3.66 -5.57 -18.28
C ALA A 25 2.84 -5.78 -19.55
N LEU A 26 2.64 -4.73 -20.37
CA LEU A 26 1.98 -4.85 -21.67
C LEU A 26 2.77 -5.71 -22.67
N GLY A 27 4.08 -5.91 -22.46
CA GLY A 27 4.91 -6.81 -23.24
C GLY A 27 4.79 -8.29 -22.82
N PHE A 28 4.06 -8.61 -21.76
CA PHE A 28 3.85 -9.99 -21.32
C PHE A 28 2.69 -10.64 -22.07
N GLY A 29 2.71 -11.98 -22.13
CA GLY A 29 1.59 -12.77 -22.66
C GLY A 29 0.27 -12.45 -21.95
N ALA A 30 -0.86 -12.72 -22.62
CA ALA A 30 -2.19 -12.26 -22.20
C ALA A 30 -2.57 -12.64 -20.77
N ASP A 31 -2.12 -13.80 -20.28
CA ASP A 31 -2.37 -14.29 -18.92
C ASP A 31 -1.35 -13.75 -17.90
N ALA A 32 -0.07 -13.63 -18.32
CA ALA A 32 1.02 -13.18 -17.46
C ALA A 32 0.94 -11.67 -17.13
N ARG A 33 0.27 -10.87 -17.97
CA ARG A 33 0.06 -9.43 -17.73
C ARG A 33 -1.03 -9.12 -16.70
N VAL A 34 -1.98 -10.02 -16.47
CA VAL A 34 -3.15 -9.75 -15.61
C VAL A 34 -2.71 -9.44 -14.19
N PHE A 35 -1.79 -10.23 -13.65
CA PHE A 35 -1.26 -10.07 -12.30
C PHE A 35 -0.59 -8.71 -12.05
N PRO A 36 0.46 -8.30 -12.81
CA PRO A 36 1.09 -7.01 -12.61
C PRO A 36 0.13 -5.83 -12.87
N LEU A 37 -0.78 -5.93 -13.85
CA LEU A 37 -1.74 -4.85 -14.12
C LEU A 37 -2.71 -4.64 -12.94
N LEU A 38 -3.18 -5.71 -12.31
CA LEU A 38 -4.07 -5.62 -11.14
C LEU A 38 -3.43 -4.94 -9.94
N VAL A 39 -2.11 -4.97 -9.81
CA VAL A 39 -1.38 -4.29 -8.73
C VAL A 39 -1.01 -2.86 -9.14
N LEU A 40 -0.49 -2.70 -10.35
CA LEU A 40 0.09 -1.43 -10.79
C LEU A 40 -0.97 -0.39 -11.15
N VAL A 41 -2.12 -0.80 -11.72
CA VAL A 41 -3.20 0.15 -12.05
C VAL A 41 -3.75 0.83 -10.79
N PRO A 42 -4.15 0.12 -9.72
CA PRO A 42 -4.52 0.76 -8.47
C PRO A 42 -3.40 1.61 -7.87
N ALA A 43 -2.14 1.18 -7.97
CA ALA A 43 -1.00 1.96 -7.48
C ALA A 43 -0.86 3.31 -8.22
N VAL A 44 -1.06 3.34 -9.54
CA VAL A 44 -1.11 4.59 -10.33
C VAL A 44 -2.25 5.47 -9.84
N LEU A 45 -3.47 4.92 -9.73
CA LEU A 45 -4.65 5.68 -9.32
C LEU A 45 -4.46 6.30 -7.93
N LEU A 46 -3.98 5.52 -6.97
CA LEU A 46 -3.71 5.99 -5.61
C LEU A 46 -2.57 7.01 -5.57
N GLY A 47 -1.48 6.78 -6.32
CA GLY A 47 -0.37 7.73 -6.45
C GLY A 47 -0.83 9.09 -7.00
N LEU A 48 -1.68 9.08 -8.03
CA LEU A 48 -2.29 10.29 -8.57
C LEU A 48 -3.20 10.98 -7.56
N VAL A 49 -4.06 10.24 -6.85
CA VAL A 49 -4.92 10.80 -5.81
C VAL A 49 -4.09 11.47 -4.70
N ILE A 50 -2.99 10.85 -4.28
CA ILE A 50 -2.06 11.42 -3.29
C ILE A 50 -1.41 12.69 -3.83
N ALA A 51 -0.90 12.66 -5.06
CA ALA A 51 -0.27 13.82 -5.69
C ALA A 51 -1.24 15.01 -5.84
N VAL A 52 -2.46 14.74 -6.31
CA VAL A 52 -3.53 15.76 -6.45
C VAL A 52 -3.93 16.32 -5.10
N ARG A 53 -4.14 15.48 -4.09
CA ARG A 53 -4.45 15.93 -2.71
C ARG A 53 -3.31 16.74 -2.11
N GLY A 54 -2.06 16.34 -2.33
CA GLY A 54 -0.88 17.08 -1.91
C GLY A 54 -0.86 18.49 -2.50
N HIS A 55 -1.09 18.61 -3.82
CA HIS A 55 -1.18 19.90 -4.49
C HIS A 55 -2.35 20.77 -4.00
N LEU A 56 -3.54 20.19 -3.78
CA LEU A 56 -4.70 20.92 -3.28
C LEU A 56 -4.52 21.40 -1.84
N LYS A 57 -3.94 20.56 -0.97
CA LYS A 57 -3.67 20.89 0.43
C LYS A 57 -2.60 21.97 0.55
N GLN A 58 -1.54 21.89 -0.24
CA GLN A 58 -0.52 22.93 -0.35
C GLN A 58 -1.13 24.30 -0.66
N ARG A 59 -2.02 24.38 -1.65
CA ARG A 59 -2.68 25.64 -2.04
C ARG A 59 -3.55 26.23 -0.94
N ARG A 60 -4.06 25.42 -0.01
CA ARG A 60 -4.98 25.86 1.05
C ARG A 60 -4.30 26.24 2.35
N THR A 61 -3.31 25.47 2.82
CA THR A 61 -2.77 25.62 4.18
C THR A 61 -1.29 25.91 4.25
N GLY A 62 -0.52 25.80 3.16
CA GLY A 62 0.94 26.02 3.18
C GLY A 62 1.75 25.04 4.05
N GLU A 63 1.09 24.15 4.80
CA GLU A 63 1.72 23.08 5.57
C GLU A 63 2.30 22.01 4.65
N THR A 64 3.59 21.72 4.83
CA THR A 64 4.30 20.61 4.20
C THR A 64 4.42 19.45 5.20
N PRO A 65 3.67 18.35 5.03
CA PRO A 65 3.92 17.13 5.78
C PRO A 65 5.31 16.61 5.40
N ASP A 66 6.25 16.73 6.32
CA ASP A 66 7.63 16.37 6.04
C ASP A 66 7.87 14.90 6.39
N PHE A 67 7.60 14.03 5.42
CA PHE A 67 7.76 12.58 5.55
C PHE A 67 9.22 12.17 5.87
N PHE A 68 10.21 12.96 5.41
CA PHE A 68 11.64 12.73 5.65
C PHE A 68 12.21 13.52 6.84
N ALA A 69 11.52 14.54 7.38
CA ALA A 69 12.01 15.30 8.55
C ALA A 69 12.17 14.45 9.82
N SER A 70 11.44 13.34 9.93
CA SER A 70 11.57 12.41 11.06
C SER A 70 12.23 11.11 10.60
N PRO A 71 13.57 11.00 10.62
CA PRO A 71 14.27 9.75 10.31
C PRO A 71 13.74 8.56 11.14
N GLY A 72 13.23 8.82 12.34
CA GLY A 72 12.55 7.81 13.17
C GLY A 72 11.26 7.24 12.57
N ARG A 73 10.43 8.05 11.88
CA ARG A 73 9.21 7.53 11.22
C ARG A 73 9.53 6.73 9.97
N PHE A 74 10.54 7.15 9.20
CA PHE A 74 11.03 6.38 8.06
C PHE A 74 11.57 5.02 8.52
N ALA A 75 12.40 5.00 9.56
CA ALA A 75 12.90 3.75 10.15
C ALA A 75 11.76 2.86 10.68
N LEU A 76 10.73 3.45 11.29
CA LEU A 76 9.53 2.72 11.72
C LEU A 76 8.77 2.08 10.56
N VAL A 77 8.57 2.80 9.45
CA VAL A 77 7.89 2.24 8.26
C VAL A 77 8.73 1.14 7.63
N ALA A 78 10.04 1.38 7.46
CA ALA A 78 10.95 0.39 6.90
C ALA A 78 11.02 -0.88 7.78
N GLY A 79 11.17 -0.72 9.09
CA GLY A 79 11.18 -1.82 10.06
C GLY A 79 9.84 -2.55 10.12
N GLY A 80 8.72 -1.83 10.15
CA GLY A 80 7.38 -2.42 10.13
C GLY A 80 7.11 -3.20 8.83
N THR A 81 7.61 -2.71 7.70
CA THR A 81 7.54 -3.43 6.41
C THR A 81 8.38 -4.70 6.44
N ALA A 82 9.60 -4.65 6.98
CA ALA A 82 10.45 -5.83 7.14
C ALA A 82 9.79 -6.89 8.05
N LEU A 83 9.16 -6.45 9.16
CA LEU A 83 8.38 -7.33 10.03
C LEU A 83 7.17 -7.93 9.31
N ALA A 84 6.50 -7.16 8.46
CA ALA A 84 5.38 -7.65 7.66
C ALA A 84 5.83 -8.76 6.68
N LEU A 85 7.04 -8.69 6.13
CA LEU A 85 7.58 -9.77 5.29
C LEU A 85 7.74 -11.08 6.08
N ILE A 86 8.17 -10.99 7.34
CA ILE A 86 8.26 -12.14 8.24
C ILE A 86 6.84 -12.64 8.56
N GLY A 87 5.91 -11.73 8.89
CA GLY A 87 4.51 -12.03 9.15
C GLY A 87 3.84 -12.80 8.01
N LEU A 88 4.12 -12.43 6.75
CA LEU A 88 3.58 -13.11 5.57
C LEU A 88 3.85 -14.62 5.58
N ARG A 89 5.03 -15.03 6.06
CA ARG A 89 5.42 -16.44 6.15
C ARG A 89 4.67 -17.19 7.25
N TYR A 90 4.45 -16.56 8.41
CA TYR A 90 3.92 -17.23 9.60
C TYR A 90 2.42 -17.04 9.81
N LEU A 91 1.91 -15.83 9.60
CA LEU A 91 0.54 -15.41 9.86
C LEU A 91 -0.38 -15.55 8.64
N GLY A 92 0.19 -15.49 7.43
CA GLY A 92 -0.55 -15.39 6.17
C GLY A 92 -0.76 -13.95 5.72
N PHE A 93 -1.28 -13.77 4.51
CA PHE A 93 -1.30 -12.46 3.86
C PHE A 93 -2.35 -11.52 4.44
N LEU A 94 -3.59 -11.98 4.62
CA LEU A 94 -4.70 -11.18 5.11
C LEU A 94 -4.48 -10.81 6.58
N THR A 95 -4.09 -11.78 7.41
CA THR A 95 -3.80 -11.53 8.83
C THR A 95 -2.65 -10.54 9.02
N THR A 96 -1.55 -10.71 8.27
CA THR A 96 -0.42 -9.78 8.32
C THR A 96 -0.82 -8.38 7.88
N SER A 97 -1.57 -8.26 6.78
CA SER A 97 -2.02 -6.96 6.25
C SER A 97 -3.00 -6.27 7.21
N ALA A 98 -3.92 -7.02 7.81
CA ALA A 98 -4.89 -6.53 8.79
C ALA A 98 -4.23 -5.95 10.04
N VAL A 99 -3.06 -6.44 10.43
CA VAL A 99 -2.29 -5.91 11.57
C VAL A 99 -1.35 -4.79 11.12
N THR A 100 -0.63 -4.98 10.02
CA THR A 100 0.42 -4.06 9.57
C THR A 100 -0.16 -2.70 9.18
N ILE A 101 -1.28 -2.65 8.46
CA ILE A 101 -1.85 -1.40 7.96
C ILE A 101 -2.28 -0.48 9.13
N PRO A 102 -3.07 -0.94 10.13
CA PRO A 102 -3.39 -0.12 11.29
C PRO A 102 -2.17 0.27 12.12
N VAL A 103 -1.24 -0.67 12.35
CA VAL A 103 -0.03 -0.40 13.16
C VAL A 103 0.81 0.70 12.52
N LEU A 104 1.05 0.62 11.21
CA LEU A 104 1.79 1.66 10.49
C LEU A 104 1.02 2.98 10.47
N ALA A 105 -0.29 2.97 10.27
CA ALA A 105 -1.10 4.19 10.29
C ALA A 105 -1.00 4.91 11.64
N VAL A 106 -1.12 4.17 12.75
CA VAL A 106 -0.99 4.71 14.11
C VAL A 106 0.44 5.18 14.39
N ALA A 107 1.46 4.40 14.00
CA ALA A 107 2.87 4.77 14.16
C ALA A 107 3.25 6.04 13.38
N LEU A 108 2.62 6.26 12.23
CA LEU A 108 2.75 7.47 11.42
C LEU A 108 1.98 8.67 12.00
N GLY A 109 1.23 8.47 13.08
CA GLY A 109 0.49 9.53 13.77
C GLY A 109 -0.93 9.75 13.28
N TYR A 110 -1.48 8.88 12.43
CA TYR A 110 -2.91 8.89 12.15
C TYR A 110 -3.66 8.39 13.38
N ARG A 111 -4.46 9.28 13.99
CA ARG A 111 -5.20 8.98 15.23
C ARG A 111 -6.70 8.79 15.04
N ARG A 112 -7.20 8.91 13.81
CA ARG A 112 -8.63 8.73 13.51
C ARG A 112 -8.90 7.25 13.20
N PRO A 113 -9.63 6.51 14.05
CA PRO A 113 -9.82 5.07 13.88
C PRO A 113 -10.72 4.74 12.69
N LEU A 114 -11.74 5.55 12.41
CA LEU A 114 -12.69 5.30 11.32
C LEU A 114 -12.01 5.23 9.94
N PRO A 115 -11.19 6.23 9.55
CA PRO A 115 -10.43 6.16 8.29
C PRO A 115 -9.49 4.96 8.24
N ILE A 116 -8.80 4.64 9.34
CA ILE A 116 -7.84 3.53 9.39
C ILE A 116 -8.54 2.20 9.15
N LEU A 117 -9.66 1.96 9.84
CA LEU A 117 -10.46 0.75 9.67
C LEU A 117 -11.05 0.67 8.26
N ALA A 118 -11.61 1.78 7.74
CA ALA A 118 -12.17 1.82 6.40
C ALA A 118 -11.12 1.52 5.31
N THR A 119 -9.91 2.10 5.41
CA THR A 119 -8.83 1.82 4.45
C THR A 119 -8.31 0.40 4.57
N THR A 120 -8.19 -0.12 5.80
CA THR A 120 -7.74 -1.49 6.05
C THR A 120 -8.74 -2.50 5.48
N ALA A 121 -10.02 -2.33 5.80
CA ALA A 121 -11.10 -3.18 5.29
C ALA A 121 -11.21 -3.11 3.77
N GLY A 122 -11.14 -1.89 3.19
CA GLY A 122 -11.17 -1.70 1.74
C GLY A 122 -9.98 -2.37 1.03
N PHE A 123 -8.78 -2.26 1.58
CA PHE A 123 -7.60 -2.96 1.05
C PHE A 123 -7.77 -4.48 1.11
N LEU A 124 -8.16 -5.02 2.26
CA LEU A 124 -8.37 -6.46 2.43
C LEU A 124 -9.45 -6.99 1.47
N ALA A 125 -10.56 -6.28 1.34
CA ALA A 125 -11.63 -6.64 0.41
C ALA A 125 -11.15 -6.60 -1.05
N MET A 126 -10.41 -5.56 -1.44
CA MET A 126 -9.83 -5.45 -2.78
C MET A 126 -8.91 -6.63 -3.09
N VAL A 127 -7.96 -6.94 -2.21
CA VAL A 127 -7.05 -8.08 -2.41
C VAL A 127 -7.83 -9.39 -2.46
N TYR A 128 -8.77 -9.60 -1.54
CA TYR A 128 -9.59 -10.81 -1.52
C TYR A 128 -10.30 -11.01 -2.86
N ILE A 129 -10.97 -9.99 -3.39
CA ILE A 129 -11.64 -10.04 -4.69
C ILE A 129 -10.62 -10.33 -5.79
N VAL A 130 -9.53 -9.59 -5.85
CA VAL A 130 -8.52 -9.72 -6.91
C VAL A 130 -7.87 -11.11 -6.93
N PHE A 131 -7.40 -11.59 -5.78
CA PHE A 131 -6.61 -12.82 -5.72
C PHE A 131 -7.47 -14.08 -5.72
N ILE A 132 -8.58 -14.06 -4.99
CA ILE A 132 -9.41 -15.24 -4.79
C ILE A 132 -10.50 -15.32 -5.85
N GLN A 133 -11.22 -14.23 -6.10
CA GLN A 133 -12.34 -14.24 -7.05
C GLN A 133 -11.88 -14.11 -8.51
N ILE A 134 -10.94 -13.18 -8.80
CA ILE A 134 -10.52 -12.91 -10.18
C ILE A 134 -9.40 -13.86 -10.62
N LEU A 135 -8.36 -14.02 -9.78
CA LEU A 135 -7.18 -14.80 -10.15
C LEU A 135 -7.25 -16.28 -9.74
N SER A 136 -8.19 -16.65 -8.87
CA SER A 136 -8.30 -18.01 -8.28
C SER A 136 -6.96 -18.55 -7.77
N ARG A 137 -6.08 -17.67 -7.28
CA ARG A 137 -4.77 -18.05 -6.74
C ARG A 137 -4.84 -18.07 -5.22
N PRO A 138 -4.35 -19.15 -4.58
CA PRO A 138 -4.28 -19.19 -3.12
C PRO A 138 -3.27 -18.16 -2.63
N LEU A 139 -3.71 -17.29 -1.72
CA LEU A 139 -2.83 -16.42 -0.94
C LEU A 139 -2.01 -17.28 0.04
N PRO A 140 -0.86 -16.76 0.54
CA PRO A 140 -0.10 -17.41 1.60
C PRO A 140 -1.01 -17.89 2.73
N ALA A 141 -0.95 -19.19 3.02
CA ALA A 141 -1.86 -19.86 3.94
C ALA A 141 -1.92 -19.11 5.27
N GLU A 142 -3.13 -18.73 5.66
CA GLU A 142 -3.42 -18.01 6.89
C GLU A 142 -3.15 -18.92 8.10
N ILE A 143 -2.75 -18.31 9.21
CA ILE A 143 -2.50 -19.05 10.45
C ILE A 143 -3.71 -19.88 10.88
N TRP A 144 -4.92 -19.37 10.66
CA TRP A 144 -6.18 -20.06 10.96
C TRP A 144 -6.41 -21.29 10.09
N THR A 145 -5.94 -21.27 8.84
CA THR A 145 -5.99 -22.45 7.94
C THR A 145 -4.95 -23.50 8.31
N ARG A 146 -3.83 -23.08 8.93
CA ARG A 146 -2.78 -24.00 9.42
C ARG A 146 -3.14 -24.62 10.78
N LEU A 147 -3.84 -23.87 11.63
CA LEU A 147 -4.27 -24.32 12.96
C LEU A 147 -5.61 -25.05 12.96
N GLY A 148 -6.49 -24.76 11.99
CA GLY A 148 -7.80 -25.40 11.83
C GLY A 148 -7.81 -26.65 10.95
N GLY A 149 -6.64 -27.13 10.52
CA GLY A 149 -6.49 -28.38 9.77
C GLY A 149 -6.53 -29.58 10.71
N SER A 150 -7.70 -30.21 10.83
CA SER A 150 -7.85 -31.65 11.07
C SER A 150 -7.52 -32.44 9.82
#